data_AF-A0A5E4TKZ5-F1
#
_entry.id   AF-A0A5E4TKZ5-F1
#
_cell.length_a   1.000
_cell.length_b   1.000
_cell.length_c   1.000
_cell.angle_alpha   90.00
_cell.angle_beta   90.00
_cell.angle_gamma   90.00
#
_symmetry.space_group_name_H-M   'P 1'
#
loop_
_entity.id
_entity.type
_entity.pdbx_description
1 polymer ?
#
loop_
_entity_poly.entity_id
_entity_poly.type
_entity_poly.pdbx_seq_one_letter_code
_entity_poly.pdbx_strand_id
1 'polypeptide(L)'
;MVIRPLPEAAQTMSFINFAHRGCAVEIEIVERTTLWEITANVTPLDGIEVFEPFDTKKLKLPKTETLDLIAEALVEETRLAIDRRLVGC
;
A
#
# COMPACT_ATOMS: atom_id res chain seq x y z
N MET A 1 -23.87 -30.75 -18.98
CA MET A 1 -23.37 -30.36 -17.64
C MET A 1 -22.20 -29.42 -17.88
N VAL A 2 -22.46 -28.11 -17.89
CA VAL A 2 -21.41 -27.10 -18.14
C VAL A 2 -20.67 -26.91 -16.82
N ILE A 3 -19.43 -27.39 -16.78
CA ILE A 3 -18.51 -27.15 -15.67
C ILE A 3 -18.16 -25.66 -15.76
N ARG A 4 -18.84 -24.84 -14.98
CA ARG A 4 -18.48 -23.43 -14.81
C ARG A 4 -17.11 -23.44 -14.11
N PRO A 5 -16.08 -22.75 -14.62
CA PRO A 5 -14.91 -22.47 -13.79
C PRO A 5 -15.42 -21.78 -12.53
N LEU A 6 -14.96 -22.22 -11.36
CA LEU A 6 -15.19 -21.49 -10.12
C LEU A 6 -14.86 -20.01 -10.36
N PRO A 7 -15.60 -19.05 -9.79
CA PRO A 7 -15.14 -17.67 -9.77
C PRO A 7 -13.76 -17.70 -9.14
N GLU A 8 -12.77 -17.29 -9.94
CA GLU A 8 -11.44 -16.89 -9.51
C GLU A 8 -11.61 -16.25 -8.14
N ALA A 9 -11.01 -16.86 -7.11
CA ALA A 9 -11.16 -16.45 -5.72
C ALA A 9 -11.24 -14.93 -5.70
N ALA A 10 -12.34 -14.38 -5.19
CA ALA A 10 -12.51 -12.95 -5.08
C ALA A 10 -11.40 -12.46 -4.16
N GLN A 11 -10.23 -12.20 -4.73
CA GLN A 11 -9.09 -11.63 -4.06
C GLN A 11 -9.62 -10.28 -3.62
N THR A 12 -9.87 -10.13 -2.33
CA THR A 12 -10.23 -8.83 -1.77
C THR A 12 -9.04 -7.93 -2.04
N MET A 13 -9.18 -7.09 -3.05
CA MET A 13 -8.20 -6.12 -3.46
C MET A 13 -8.66 -4.78 -2.91
N SER A 14 -7.88 -4.24 -1.99
CA SER A 14 -8.14 -2.92 -1.42
C SER A 14 -7.04 -1.98 -1.85
N PHE A 15 -7.46 -0.89 -2.46
CA PHE A 15 -6.55 0.12 -2.96
C PHE A 15 -6.80 1.42 -2.20
N ILE A 16 -5.73 1.98 -1.64
CA ILE A 16 -5.75 3.20 -0.86
C ILE A 16 -4.88 4.20 -1.61
N ASN A 17 -5.45 5.30 -2.05
CA ASN A 17 -4.67 6.41 -2.59
C ASN A 17 -4.88 7.66 -1.72
N PHE A 18 -3.80 8.36 -1.44
CA PHE A 18 -3.85 9.65 -0.76
C PHE A 18 -2.65 10.51 -1.14
N ALA A 19 -2.81 11.82 -1.13
CA ALA A 19 -1.71 12.75 -1.26
C ALA A 19 -1.25 13.23 0.12
N HIS A 20 0.05 13.26 0.36
CA HIS A 20 0.64 13.78 1.59
C HIS A 20 1.92 14.57 1.30
N ARG A 21 1.98 15.84 1.76
CA ARG A 21 3.15 16.73 1.62
C ARG A 21 3.69 16.85 0.19
N GLY A 22 2.82 16.84 -0.83
CA GLY A 22 3.24 16.88 -2.24
C GLY A 22 3.71 15.55 -2.80
N CYS A 23 3.55 14.45 -2.08
CA CYS A 23 3.75 13.09 -2.59
C CYS A 23 2.40 12.39 -2.73
N ALA A 24 2.13 11.77 -3.88
CA ALA A 24 1.05 10.83 -4.04
C ALA A 24 1.47 9.47 -3.49
N VAL A 25 0.61 8.86 -2.68
CA VAL A 25 0.83 7.55 -2.09
C VAL A 25 -0.26 6.63 -2.59
N GLU A 26 0.14 5.47 -3.06
CA GLU A 26 -0.72 4.42 -3.58
C GLU A 26 -0.36 3.13 -2.84
N ILE A 27 -1.31 2.59 -2.07
CA ILE A 27 -1.14 1.36 -1.31
C ILE A 27 -2.13 0.33 -1.85
N GLU A 28 -1.60 -0.73 -2.43
CA GLU A 28 -2.36 -1.87 -2.91
C GLU A 28 -2.24 -3.00 -1.89
N ILE A 29 -3.38 -3.49 -1.40
CA ILE A 29 -3.47 -4.62 -0.48
C ILE A 29 -4.19 -5.75 -1.20
N VAL A 30 -3.45 -6.80 -1.51
CA VAL A 30 -3.93 -8.00 -2.18
C VAL A 30 -4.08 -9.12 -1.16
N GLU A 31 -5.30 -9.61 -1.03
CA GLU A 31 -5.57 -10.80 -0.25
C GLU A 31 -4.97 -12.06 -0.89
N ARG A 32 -4.04 -12.74 -0.21
CA ARG A 32 -3.54 -14.07 -0.61
C ARG A 32 -4.04 -15.15 0.35
N THR A 33 -3.73 -16.41 0.06
CA THR A 33 -4.24 -17.59 0.77
C THR A 33 -3.94 -17.58 2.27
N THR A 34 -2.77 -17.11 2.68
CA THR A 34 -2.32 -17.10 4.09
C THR A 34 -1.76 -15.75 4.55
N LEU A 35 -1.67 -14.78 3.65
CA LEU A 35 -1.01 -13.51 3.88
C LEU A 35 -1.69 -12.37 3.10
N TRP A 36 -1.50 -11.16 3.60
CA TRP A 36 -1.76 -9.91 2.91
C TRP A 36 -0.49 -9.51 2.17
N GLU A 37 -0.59 -9.37 0.85
CA GLU A 37 0.48 -8.80 0.04
C GLU A 37 0.20 -7.31 -0.14
N ILE A 38 1.03 -6.49 0.46
CA ILE A 38 0.87 -5.04 0.49
C ILE A 38 1.97 -4.43 -0.36
N THR A 39 1.60 -3.59 -1.31
CA THR A 39 2.53 -2.84 -2.15
C THR A 39 2.26 -1.36 -1.93
N ALA A 40 3.19 -0.65 -1.30
CA ALA A 40 3.13 0.80 -1.15
C ALA A 40 4.06 1.46 -2.18
N ASN A 41 3.48 2.30 -3.02
CA ASN A 41 4.17 3.12 -4.00
C ASN A 41 4.01 4.59 -3.61
N VAL A 42 5.11 5.34 -3.60
CA VAL A 42 5.07 6.77 -3.29
C VAL A 42 5.67 7.50 -4.48
N THR A 43 4.84 8.30 -5.13
CA THR A 43 5.20 9.09 -6.30
C THR A 43 5.26 10.55 -5.90
N PRO A 44 6.42 11.22 -5.93
CA PRO A 44 6.49 12.66 -5.74
C PRO A 44 5.72 13.38 -6.85
N LEU A 45 4.92 14.38 -6.49
CA LEU A 45 4.25 15.24 -7.46
C LEU A 45 5.23 16.32 -7.97
N ASP A 46 4.95 16.84 -9.16
CA ASP A 46 5.76 17.84 -9.85
C ASP A 46 6.12 19.02 -8.92
N GLY A 47 7.42 19.22 -8.68
CA GLY A 47 7.96 20.24 -7.76
C GLY A 47 8.62 19.70 -6.48
N ILE A 48 8.53 18.40 -6.17
CA ILE A 48 9.29 17.77 -5.09
C ILE A 48 10.54 17.09 -5.67
N GLU A 49 11.71 17.71 -5.49
CA GLU A 49 13.01 17.10 -5.79
C GLU A 49 13.37 16.07 -4.71
N VAL A 50 12.85 14.85 -4.86
CA VAL A 50 13.31 13.73 -4.04
C VAL A 50 14.63 13.23 -4.61
N PHE A 51 15.70 13.38 -3.83
CA PHE A 51 17.04 12.91 -4.22
C PHE A 51 17.12 11.39 -4.43
N GLU A 52 16.16 10.64 -3.91
CA GLU A 52 16.06 9.20 -4.04
C GLU A 52 14.60 8.83 -4.35
N PRO A 53 14.34 7.96 -5.33
CA PRO A 53 13.00 7.44 -5.56
C PRO A 53 12.50 6.79 -4.26
N PHE A 54 11.24 7.01 -3.92
CA PHE A 54 10.63 6.24 -2.85
C PHE A 54 10.49 4.80 -3.36
N ASP A 55 11.36 3.93 -2.85
CA ASP A 55 11.39 2.53 -3.26
C ASP A 55 10.03 1.87 -2.98
N THR A 56 9.53 1.08 -3.93
CA THR A 56 8.25 0.40 -3.78
C THR A 56 8.37 -0.62 -2.65
N LYS A 57 7.74 -0.33 -1.51
CA LYS A 57 7.85 -1.19 -0.34
C LYS A 57 6.80 -2.28 -0.42
N LYS A 58 7.26 -3.52 -0.60
CA LYS A 58 6.40 -4.70 -0.51
C LYS A 58 6.47 -5.29 0.89
N LEU A 59 5.33 -5.28 1.59
CA LEU A 59 5.17 -5.98 2.87
C LEU A 59 4.32 -7.22 2.68
N LYS A 60 4.68 -8.26 3.43
CA LYS A 60 3.89 -9.49 3.53
C LYS A 60 3.49 -9.65 4.98
N LEU A 61 2.22 -9.42 5.28
CA LEU A 61 1.69 -9.57 6.63
C LEU A 61 0.86 -10.85 6.71
N PRO A 62 0.92 -11.60 7.82
CA PRO A 62 0.01 -12.72 8.01
C PRO A 62 -1.44 -12.21 8.17
N LYS A 63 -2.43 -13.03 7.80
CA LYS A 63 -3.87 -12.73 8.00
C LYS A 63 -4.32 -12.84 9.47
N THR A 64 -3.54 -12.30 10.39
CA THR A 64 -3.91 -12.24 11.82
C THR A 64 -4.77 -11.03 12.13
N GLU A 65 -4.56 -9.94 11.39
CA GLU A 65 -5.20 -8.64 11.59
C GLU A 65 -6.22 -8.36 10.48
N THR A 66 -7.22 -7.55 10.80
CA THR A 66 -8.24 -7.09 9.85
C THR A 66 -7.65 -6.10 8.85
N LEU A 67 -8.12 -6.16 7.60
CA LEU A 67 -7.71 -5.26 6.53
C LEU A 67 -7.82 -3.76 6.89
N ASP A 68 -8.85 -3.38 7.65
CA ASP A 68 -9.09 -2.01 8.10
C ASP A 68 -7.95 -1.50 9.02
N LEU A 69 -7.53 -2.32 9.99
CA LEU A 69 -6.41 -2.02 10.88
C LEU A 69 -5.09 -1.95 10.12
N ILE A 70 -4.88 -2.88 9.18
CA ILE A 70 -3.68 -2.90 8.32
C ILE A 70 -3.64 -1.63 7.46
N ALA A 71 -4.77 -1.24 6.85
CA ALA A 71 -4.89 -0.05 6.04
C ALA A 71 -4.57 1.22 6.83
N GLU A 72 -5.16 1.39 8.02
CA GLU A 72 -4.91 2.54 8.89
C GLU A 72 -3.42 2.62 9.29
N ALA A 73 -2.87 1.52 9.79
CA ALA A 73 -1.46 1.45 10.19
C ALA A 73 -0.50 1.76 9.02
N LEU A 74 -0.80 1.25 7.82
CA LEU A 74 0.01 1.53 6.61
C LEU A 74 -0.05 3.00 6.21
N VAL A 75 -1.22 3.63 6.31
CA VAL A 75 -1.37 5.07 6.03
C VAL A 75 -0.56 5.90 7.02
N GLU A 76 -0.65 5.60 8.31
CA GLU A 76 0.11 6.30 9.35
C GLU A 76 1.62 6.12 9.19
N GLU A 77 2.08 4.88 8.99
CA GLU A 77 3.50 4.57 8.77
C GLU A 77 4.04 5.27 7.52
N THR A 78 3.27 5.28 6.43
CA THR A 78 3.70 5.92 5.18
C THR A 78 3.76 7.44 5.35
N ARG A 79 2.80 8.06 6.05
CA ARG A 79 2.86 9.49 6.40
C ARG A 79 4.08 9.81 7.24
N LEU A 80 4.36 9.01 8.26
CA LEU A 80 5.52 9.20 9.13
C LEU A 80 6.83 9.03 8.34
N ALA A 81 6.91 8.05 7.45
CA ALA A 81 8.07 7.85 6.59
C ALA A 81 8.31 9.04 5.66
N ILE A 82 7.25 9.58 5.05
CA ILE A 82 7.32 10.78 4.21
C ILE A 82 7.74 12.00 5.03
N ASP A 83 7.14 12.21 6.20
CA ASP A 83 7.48 13.34 7.07
C ASP A 83 8.93 13.26 7.54
N ARG A 84 9.41 12.07 7.97
CA ARG A 84 10.83 11.86 8.32
C ARG A 84 11.78 12.11 7.15
N ARG A 85 11.38 11.75 5.93
CA ARG A 85 12.19 11.94 4.72
C ARG A 85 12.24 13.40 4.27
N LEU A 86 11.12 14.12 4.38
CA LEU A 86 10.99 15.52 3.97
C LEU A 86 11.50 16.51 5.04
N VAL A 87 11.22 16.24 6.31
CA VAL A 87 11.58 17.12 7.42
C VAL A 87 13.04 16.92 7.84
N GLY A 88 13.70 15.84 7.38
CA GLY A 88 15.15 15.63 7.43
C GLY A 88 15.81 16.29 8.64
N CYS A 89 15.60 15.73 9.83
CA CYS A 89 16.22 16.23 11.05
C CYS A 89 17.74 16.39 10.90
#